data_AF-A0A348PCR4-F1
#
_entry.id   AF-A0A348PCR4-F1
#
_cell.length_a   1.000
_cell.length_b   1.000
_cell.length_c   1.000
_cell.angle_alpha   90.00
_cell.angle_beta   90.00
_cell.angle_gamma   90.00
#
_symmetry.space_group_name_H-M   'P 1'
#
loop_
_entity.id
_entity.type
_entity.pdbx_description
1 polymer ?
#
loop_
_entity_poly.entity_id
_entity_poly.type
_entity_poly.pdbx_seq_one_letter_code
_entity_poly.pdbx_strand_id
1 'polypeptide(L)'
;MSAHLKVNCDRSAIVEALSLASAVVPTRTTTPVLSCLKLTAKDGELVLRATDGQISLALTVPNVEVISEGEALIPADKLGQIVRTCEDSTVTLEMDKNVVTVRSEGSTFKIFGYDPKDYPVAREPQATGAF
;
A
#
# COMPACT_ATOMS: atom_id res chain seq x y z
N MET A 1 -10.71 -9.16 -16.54
CA MET A 1 -9.41 -9.61 -15.99
C MET A 1 -9.49 -9.39 -14.50
N SER A 2 -9.30 -10.43 -13.68
CA SER A 2 -9.17 -10.23 -12.23
C SER A 2 -7.82 -9.54 -12.01
N ALA A 3 -7.81 -8.30 -11.56
CA ALA A 3 -6.57 -7.58 -11.26
C ALA A 3 -5.92 -8.28 -10.07
N HIS A 4 -4.85 -9.02 -10.33
CA HIS A 4 -3.99 -9.61 -9.32
C HIS A 4 -2.75 -8.75 -9.20
N LEU A 5 -2.55 -8.09 -8.06
CA LEU A 5 -1.27 -7.45 -7.77
C LEU A 5 -0.32 -8.50 -7.21
N LYS A 6 0.93 -8.53 -7.68
CA LYS A 6 2.00 -9.31 -7.05
C LYS A 6 3.32 -8.60 -7.17
N VAL A 7 3.97 -8.33 -6.04
CA VAL A 7 5.26 -7.64 -5.97
C VAL A 7 6.16 -8.31 -4.94
N ASN A 8 7.47 -8.33 -5.21
CA ASN A 8 8.50 -8.56 -4.20
C ASN A 8 9.18 -7.23 -3.89
N CYS A 9 9.42 -6.96 -2.61
CA CYS A 9 10.02 -5.71 -2.18
C CYS A 9 11.02 -5.94 -1.06
N ASP A 10 12.08 -5.12 -1.05
CA ASP A 10 12.97 -5.01 0.10
C ASP A 10 12.16 -4.63 1.34
N ARG A 11 12.28 -5.43 2.41
CA ARG A 11 11.53 -5.25 3.64
C ARG A 11 11.80 -3.87 4.26
N SER A 12 13.05 -3.44 4.30
CA SER A 12 13.42 -2.13 4.86
C SER A 12 12.75 -0.99 4.10
N ALA A 13 12.74 -1.04 2.76
CA ALA A 13 12.14 -0.02 1.90
C ALA A 13 10.63 0.09 2.12
N ILE A 14 9.91 -1.04 2.14
CA ILE A 14 8.47 -1.03 2.37
C ILE A 14 8.13 -0.62 3.82
N VAL A 15 8.94 -0.98 4.82
CA VAL A 15 8.75 -0.54 6.22
C VAL A 15 8.89 0.98 6.34
N GLU A 16 9.89 1.56 5.69
CA GLU A 16 10.11 3.01 5.68
C GLU A 16 8.93 3.74 5.02
N ALA A 17 8.51 3.28 3.84
CA ALA A 17 7.36 3.84 3.14
C ALA A 17 6.07 3.75 3.97
N LEU A 18 5.83 2.61 4.63
CA LEU A 18 4.68 2.42 5.54
C LEU A 18 4.75 3.35 6.76
N SER A 19 5.96 3.59 7.28
CA SER A 19 6.16 4.52 8.40
C SER A 19 5.81 5.95 8.00
N LEU A 20 6.28 6.42 6.85
CA LEU A 20 5.95 7.75 6.33
C LEU A 20 4.45 7.87 6.03
N ALA A 21 3.88 6.86 5.38
CA ALA A 21 2.45 6.83 5.06
C ALA A 21 1.56 6.89 6.31
N SER A 22 1.98 6.26 7.41
CA SER A 22 1.23 6.25 8.67
C SER A 22 1.03 7.63 9.30
N ALA A 23 1.86 8.62 8.95
CA ALA A 23 1.69 9.99 9.42
C ALA A 23 0.46 10.70 8.82
N VAL A 24 -0.04 10.20 7.68
CA VAL A 24 -1.21 10.76 6.97
C VAL A 24 -2.46 9.92 7.20
N VAL A 25 -2.31 8.62 7.48
CA VAL A 25 -3.47 7.74 7.72
C VAL A 25 -4.14 8.07 9.06
N PRO A 26 -5.44 8.40 9.09
CA PRO A 26 -6.16 8.66 10.34
C PRO A 26 -6.19 7.44 11.26
N THR A 27 -5.84 7.63 12.52
CA THR A 27 -5.93 6.56 13.55
C THR A 27 -7.36 6.26 13.98
N ARG A 28 -8.30 7.20 13.78
CA ARG A 28 -9.73 7.05 14.06
C ARG A 28 -10.54 7.75 12.97
N THR A 29 -11.47 7.04 12.37
CA THR A 29 -12.35 7.55 11.30
C THR A 29 -13.65 6.76 11.26
N THR A 30 -14.76 7.41 10.88
CA THR A 30 -16.03 6.74 10.57
C THR A 30 -16.07 6.20 9.14
N THR A 31 -15.05 6.48 8.33
CA THR A 31 -14.91 6.04 6.95
C THR A 31 -13.74 5.06 6.85
N PRO A 32 -13.98 3.73 6.92
CA PRO A 32 -12.91 2.73 7.05
C PRO A 32 -11.86 2.74 5.93
N VAL A 33 -12.25 3.10 4.71
CA VAL A 33 -11.31 3.18 3.57
C VAL A 33 -10.25 4.28 3.74
N LEU A 34 -10.47 5.28 4.60
CA LEU A 34 -9.46 6.29 4.94
C LEU A 34 -8.36 5.73 5.84
N SER A 35 -8.61 4.64 6.57
CA SER A 35 -7.55 3.97 7.36
C SER A 35 -6.69 3.02 6.50
N CYS A 36 -6.86 3.05 5.18
CA CYS A 36 -6.20 2.15 4.25
C CYS A 36 -5.15 2.87 3.40
N LEU A 37 -4.19 2.10 2.90
CA LEU A 37 -3.22 2.50 1.88
C LEU A 37 -3.64 1.91 0.55
N LYS A 38 -3.61 2.74 -0.50
CA LYS A 38 -3.71 2.26 -1.88
C LYS A 38 -2.32 1.96 -2.41
N LEU A 39 -2.08 0.72 -2.79
CA LEU A 39 -0.88 0.28 -3.49
C LEU A 39 -1.22 0.20 -4.97
N THR A 40 -0.35 0.73 -5.82
CA THR A 40 -0.44 0.61 -7.28
C THR A 40 0.89 0.08 -7.78
N ALA A 41 0.88 -1.11 -8.38
CA ALA A 41 2.03 -1.70 -9.06
C ALA A 41 1.83 -1.56 -10.57
N LYS A 42 2.70 -0.80 -11.24
CA LYS A 42 2.59 -0.52 -12.68
C LYS A 42 3.93 -0.05 -13.24
N ASP A 43 4.25 -0.42 -14.47
CA ASP A 43 5.43 0.06 -15.21
C ASP A 43 6.75 -0.22 -14.44
N GLY A 44 6.79 -1.32 -13.68
CA GLY A 44 7.93 -1.72 -12.85
C GLY A 44 8.04 -1.00 -11.49
N GLU A 45 7.11 -0.11 -11.17
CA GLU A 45 7.11 0.65 -9.92
C GLU A 45 5.98 0.23 -8.97
N LEU A 46 6.21 0.41 -7.67
CA LEU A 46 5.18 0.31 -6.65
C LEU A 46 5.01 1.66 -5.96
N VAL A 47 3.80 2.21 -6.04
CA VAL A 47 3.42 3.46 -5.39
C VAL A 47 2.44 3.19 -4.25
N LEU A 48 2.75 3.69 -3.05
CA LEU A 48 1.85 3.74 -1.90
C LEU A 48 1.19 5.12 -1.83
N ARG A 49 -0.13 5.15 -1.72
CA ARG A 49 -0.91 6.37 -1.49
C ARG A 49 -1.67 6.31 -0.17
N ALA A 50 -1.55 7.38 0.61
CA ALA A 50 -2.24 7.60 1.88
C ALA A 50 -2.99 8.93 1.85
N THR A 51 -4.15 9.00 2.50
CA THR A 51 -4.91 10.25 2.64
C THR A 51 -5.79 10.24 3.88
N ASP A 52 -5.97 11.40 4.50
CA ASP A 52 -7.00 11.65 5.52
C ASP A 52 -8.28 12.29 4.95
N GLY A 53 -8.36 12.44 3.62
CA GLY A 53 -9.43 13.14 2.92
C GLY A 53 -9.20 14.64 2.72
N GLN A 54 -8.16 15.23 3.32
CA GLN A 54 -7.75 16.62 3.12
C GLN A 54 -6.36 16.71 2.48
N ILE A 55 -5.42 15.89 2.94
CA ILE A 55 -4.05 15.80 2.47
C ILE A 55 -3.85 14.42 1.85
N SER A 56 -3.04 14.35 0.79
CA SER A 56 -2.65 13.10 0.15
C SER A 56 -1.12 13.00 0.08
N LEU A 57 -0.60 11.80 0.31
CA LEU A 57 0.81 11.47 0.18
C LEU A 57 0.94 10.30 -0.81
N ALA A 58 1.91 10.41 -1.73
CA ALA A 58 2.30 9.34 -2.63
C ALA A 58 3.80 9.06 -2.46
N LEU A 59 4.15 7.78 -2.31
CA LEU A 59 5.52 7.32 -2.10
C LEU A 59 5.84 6.21 -3.08
N THR A 60 6.89 6.38 -3.88
CA THR A 60 7.44 5.28 -4.70
C THR A 60 8.38 4.46 -3.83
N VAL A 61 8.14 3.15 -3.76
CA VAL A 61 8.98 2.23 -2.99
C VAL A 61 10.16 1.81 -3.86
N PRO A 62 11.42 1.99 -3.40
CA PRO A 62 12.59 1.52 -4.13
C PRO A 62 12.75 0.00 -4.03
N ASN A 63 13.55 -0.57 -4.93
CA ASN A 63 13.92 -2.00 -4.95
C ASN A 63 12.71 -2.93 -4.94
N VAL A 64 11.84 -2.74 -5.93
CA VAL A 64 10.64 -3.56 -6.12
C VAL A 64 10.73 -4.33 -7.42
N GLU A 65 10.38 -5.60 -7.36
CA GLU A 65 10.13 -6.43 -8.52
C GLU A 65 8.61 -6.58 -8.69
N VAL A 66 8.06 -6.04 -9.77
CA VAL A 66 6.65 -6.19 -10.12
C VAL A 66 6.47 -7.47 -10.93
N ILE A 67 5.82 -8.47 -10.32
CA ILE A 67 5.51 -9.76 -10.95
C ILE A 67 4.16 -9.70 -11.67
N SER A 68 3.19 -9.00 -11.08
CA SER A 68 1.88 -8.76 -11.68
C SER A 68 1.41 -7.37 -11.31
N GLU A 69 1.13 -6.56 -12.33
CA GLU A 69 0.57 -5.23 -12.17
C GLU A 69 -0.84 -5.28 -11.58
N GLY A 70 -1.19 -4.24 -10.84
CA GLY A 70 -2.52 -4.14 -10.25
C GLY A 70 -2.59 -3.10 -9.15
N GLU A 71 -3.70 -3.15 -8.43
CA GLU A 71 -3.95 -2.24 -7.31
C GLU A 71 -4.43 -3.03 -6.10
N ALA A 72 -4.13 -2.49 -4.92
CA ALA A 72 -4.58 -3.03 -3.66
C ALA A 72 -5.01 -1.92 -2.70
N LEU A 73 -6.05 -2.14 -1.89
CA LEU A 73 -6.47 -1.22 -0.83
C LEU A 73 -6.46 -1.95 0.51
N ILE A 74 -5.54 -1.57 1.39
CA ILE A 74 -5.10 -2.40 2.52
C ILE A 74 -5.11 -1.59 3.82
N PRO A 75 -5.66 -2.10 4.93
CA PRO A 75 -5.51 -1.48 6.24
C PRO A 75 -4.03 -1.22 6.58
N ALA A 76 -3.69 0.05 6.79
CA ALA A 76 -2.31 0.51 6.93
C ALA A 76 -1.63 -0.08 8.18
N ASP A 77 -2.38 -0.12 9.28
CA ASP A 77 -1.96 -0.62 10.58
C ASP A 77 -1.57 -2.10 10.51
N LYS A 78 -2.43 -2.94 9.92
CA LYS A 78 -2.21 -4.38 9.78
C LYS A 78 -1.02 -4.68 8.89
N LEU A 79 -0.94 -4.01 7.74
CA LEU A 79 0.19 -4.19 6.82
C LEU A 79 1.50 -3.78 7.50
N GLY A 80 1.52 -2.62 8.16
CA GLY A 80 2.69 -2.14 8.90
C GLY A 80 3.09 -3.04 10.07
N GLN A 81 2.14 -3.62 10.81
CA GLN A 81 2.45 -4.57 11.88
C GLN A 81 3.07 -5.85 11.31
N ILE A 82 2.44 -6.45 10.29
CA ILE A 82 2.89 -7.72 9.70
C ILE A 82 4.28 -7.59 9.08
N VAL A 83 4.50 -6.59 8.23
CA VAL A 83 5.79 -6.42 7.54
C VAL A 83 6.93 -6.18 8.53
N ARG A 84 6.67 -5.46 9.64
CA ARG A 84 7.68 -5.28 10.71
C ARG A 84 8.00 -6.58 11.45
N THR A 85 7.08 -7.54 11.52
CA THR A 85 7.34 -8.85 12.15
C THR A 85 8.07 -9.83 11.26
N CYS A 86 8.07 -9.64 9.93
CA CYS A 86 8.89 -10.44 9.03
C CYS A 86 10.38 -10.25 9.37
N GLU A 87 11.18 -11.31 9.34
CA GLU A 87 12.63 -11.24 9.61
C GLU A 87 13.44 -11.17 8.31
N ASP A 88 12.86 -11.61 7.20
CA ASP A 88 13.53 -11.71 5.91
C ASP A 88 13.79 -10.34 5.26
N SER A 89 14.84 -10.30 4.43
CA SER A 89 15.20 -9.10 3.68
C SER A 89 14.17 -8.74 2.61
N THR A 90 13.41 -9.72 2.12
CA THR A 90 12.39 -9.55 1.07
C THR A 90 11.03 -9.97 1.57
N VAL A 91 9.99 -9.21 1.20
CA VAL A 91 8.59 -9.54 1.46
C VAL A 91 7.82 -9.57 0.15
N THR A 92 6.97 -10.58 -0.03
CA THR A 92 6.04 -10.66 -1.17
C THR A 92 4.67 -10.16 -0.74
N LEU A 93 4.09 -9.24 -1.52
CA LEU A 93 2.71 -8.81 -1.40
C LEU A 93 1.92 -9.31 -2.61
N GLU A 94 0.82 -10.03 -2.36
CA GLU A 94 -0.04 -10.58 -3.40
C GLU A 94 -1.51 -10.27 -3.08
N MET A 95 -2.21 -9.58 -3.97
CA MET A 95 -3.66 -9.35 -3.84
C MET A 95 -4.43 -10.25 -4.82
N ASP A 96 -5.41 -10.96 -4.25
CA ASP A 96 -6.47 -11.65 -5.00
C ASP A 96 -7.82 -11.12 -4.51
N LYS A 97 -8.56 -10.46 -5.40
CA LYS A 97 -9.82 -9.76 -5.10
C LYS A 97 -9.63 -8.79 -3.95
N ASN A 98 -10.05 -9.14 -2.74
CA ASN A 98 -9.98 -8.30 -1.54
C ASN A 98 -9.10 -8.93 -0.45
N VAL A 99 -8.33 -9.97 -0.78
CA VAL A 99 -7.45 -10.64 0.18
C VAL A 99 -6.01 -10.35 -0.22
N VAL A 100 -5.28 -9.68 0.65
CA VAL A 100 -3.85 -9.46 0.53
C VAL A 100 -3.13 -10.54 1.31
N THR A 101 -2.28 -11.28 0.63
CA THR A 101 -1.35 -12.22 1.24
C THR A 101 0.02 -11.56 1.35
N VAL A 102 0.57 -11.54 2.57
CA VAL A 102 1.94 -11.12 2.84
C VAL A 102 2.76 -12.37 3.11
N ARG A 103 3.82 -12.62 2.33
CA ARG A 103 4.70 -13.79 2.48
C ARG A 103 6.13 -13.38 2.76
N SER A 104 6.77 -14.21 3.56
CA SER A 104 8.18 -14.18 3.97
C SER A 104 8.63 -15.64 4.16
N GLU A 105 9.92 -15.93 4.30
CA GLU A 105 10.54 -17.26 4.16
C GLU A 105 9.91 -18.34 5.06
N GLY A 106 9.34 -17.96 6.21
CA GLY A 106 8.64 -18.88 7.12
C GLY A 106 7.19 -18.53 7.45
N SER A 107 6.66 -17.42 6.94
CA SER A 107 5.36 -16.89 7.39
C SER A 107 4.47 -16.42 6.24
N THR A 108 3.19 -16.72 6.36
CA THR A 108 2.15 -16.24 5.45
C THR A 108 1.00 -15.63 6.25
N PHE A 109 0.73 -14.36 6.00
CA PHE A 109 -0.37 -13.62 6.63
C PHE A 109 -1.42 -13.26 5.59
N LYS A 110 -2.68 -13.20 6.02
CA LYS A 110 -3.78 -12.73 5.18
C LYS A 110 -4.43 -11.51 5.82
N ILE A 111 -4.59 -10.47 5.03
CA ILE A 111 -5.27 -9.23 5.38
C ILE A 111 -6.49 -9.09 4.48
N PHE A 112 -7.66 -8.89 5.06
CA PHE A 112 -8.83 -8.47 4.30
C PHE A 112 -8.69 -6.98 3.97
N GLY A 113 -8.51 -6.71 2.68
CA GLY A 113 -8.53 -5.37 2.10
C GLY A 113 -9.92 -4.99 1.61
N TYR A 114 -9.96 -3.90 0.86
CA TYR A 114 -11.15 -3.33 0.23
C TYR A 114 -10.98 -3.31 -1.29
N ASP A 115 -12.04 -2.97 -2.03
CA ASP A 115 -11.92 -2.76 -3.48
C ASP A 115 -11.04 -1.51 -3.71
N PRO A 116 -9.98 -1.57 -4.53
CA PRO A 116 -9.15 -0.41 -4.86
C PRO A 116 -9.92 0.79 -5.44
N LYS A 117 -11.14 0.57 -5.96
CA LYS A 117 -12.06 1.61 -6.43
C LYS A 117 -12.74 2.39 -5.30
N ASP A 118 -12.79 1.82 -4.09
CA ASP A 118 -13.33 2.49 -2.91
C ASP A 118 -12.33 3.49 -2.30
N TYR A 119 -11.09 3.53 -2.81
CA TYR A 119 -10.14 4.56 -2.42
C TYR A 119 -10.75 5.94 -2.73
N PRO A 120 -10.77 6.86 -1.76
CA PRO A 120 -11.35 8.18 -1.98
C PRO A 120 -10.72 8.83 -3.22
N VAL A 121 -11.56 9.46 -4.04
CA VAL A 121 -11.08 10.28 -5.14
C VAL A 121 -10.29 11.43 -4.52
N ALA A 122 -8.96 11.31 -4.51
CA ALA A 122 -8.09 12.38 -4.08
C ALA A 122 -8.38 13.60 -4.95
N ARG A 123 -8.56 14.77 -4.35
CA ARG A 123 -8.38 16.01 -5.09
C ARG A 123 -6.91 16.03 -5.51
N GLU A 124 -6.64 15.92 -6.80
CA GLU A 124 -5.28 16.16 -7.29
C GLU A 124 -4.86 17.56 -6.80
N PRO A 125 -3.66 17.73 -6.23
CA PRO A 125 -3.16 19.05 -5.95
C PRO A 125 -3.16 19.83 -7.26
N GLN A 126 -3.94 20.92 -7.32
CA GLN A 126 -3.82 21.87 -8.41
C GLN A 126 -2.36 22.33 -8.38
N ALA A 127 -1.66 22.19 -9.50
CA ALA A 127 -0.34 22.77 -9.64
C ALA A 127 -0.47 24.28 -9.36
N THR A 128 -0.02 24.71 -8.18
CA THR A 128 0.11 26.13 -7.88
C THR A 128 1.10 26.67 -8.90
N GLY A 129 0.61 27.52 -9.80
CA GLY A 129 1.40 28.13 -10.85
C GLY A 129 2.67 28.75 -10.28
N ALA A 130 3.73 28.67 -11.08
CA ALA A 130 5.02 29.30 -10.83
C ALA A 130 4.86 30.74 -10.32
N PHE A 131 5.53 31.06 -9.22
CA PHE A 131 5.88 32.43 -8.87
C PHE A 131 7.17 32.82 -9.60
#